data_AF-H1SDV7-F1
#
_entry.id   AF-H1SDV7-F1
#
_cell.length_a   1.000
_cell.length_b   1.000
_cell.length_c   1.000
_cell.angle_alpha   90.00
_cell.angle_beta   90.00
_cell.angle_gamma   90.00
#
_symmetry.space_group_name_H-M   'P 1'
#
loop_
_entity.id
_entity.type
_entity.pdbx_description
1 polymer ?
#
loop_
_entity_poly.entity_id
_entity_poly.type
_entity_poly.pdbx_seq_one_letter_code
_entity_poly.pdbx_strand_id
1 'polypeptide(L)'
;RARSLIFSFCAANPAQFHAEDGSGYAFWAEQVLALDAINPQVASRLARVMDRWQKYALPLRDRMRAALEQVAAASDLSRDVREIVSKALAP
;
A
#
# COMPACT_ATOMS: atom_id res chain seq x y z
N ARG A 1 4.33 8.31 16.53
CA ARG A 1 5.09 7.06 16.80
C ARG A 1 4.60 5.91 15.92
N ALA A 2 3.32 5.54 15.94
CA ALA A 2 2.75 4.51 15.05
C ALA A 2 3.09 4.74 13.56
N ARG A 3 2.93 5.98 13.06
CA ARG A 3 3.29 6.33 11.68
C ARG A 3 4.75 6.01 11.34
N SER A 4 5.70 6.41 12.18
CA SER A 4 7.13 6.20 11.92
C SER A 4 7.45 4.70 11.82
N LEU A 5 6.83 3.87 12.67
CA LEU A 5 6.99 2.42 12.64
C LEU A 5 6.41 1.81 11.35
N ILE A 6 5.18 2.20 10.97
CA ILE A 6 4.52 1.70 9.75
C ILE A 6 5.32 2.05 8.49
N PHE A 7 5.77 3.31 8.38
CA PHE A 7 6.58 3.74 7.25
C PHE A 7 7.92 3.02 7.20
N SER A 8 8.61 2.87 8.34
CA SER A 8 9.88 2.14 8.39
C SER A 8 9.70 0.66 8.02
N PHE A 9 8.61 0.02 8.44
CA PHE A 9 8.30 -1.36 8.03
C PHE A 9 8.08 -1.47 6.52
N CYS A 10 7.19 -0.64 5.95
CA CYS A 10 6.81 -0.75 4.54
C CYS A 10 7.93 -0.29 3.58
N ALA A 11 8.71 0.73 3.95
CA ALA A 11 9.68 1.36 3.05
C ALA A 11 11.14 0.98 3.34
N ALA A 12 11.49 0.59 4.56
CA ALA A 12 12.87 0.32 4.97
C ALA A 12 13.12 -1.14 5.41
N ASN A 13 12.14 -2.03 5.24
CA ASN A 13 12.30 -3.47 5.51
C ASN A 13 11.76 -4.35 4.36
N PRO A 14 12.45 -4.40 3.20
CA PRO A 14 11.99 -5.18 2.05
C PRO A 14 11.82 -6.67 2.34
N ALA A 15 12.67 -7.25 3.21
CA ALA A 15 12.64 -8.67 3.54
C ALA A 15 11.32 -9.09 4.20
N GLN A 16 10.80 -8.27 5.11
CA GLN A 16 9.52 -8.54 5.78
C GLN A 16 8.33 -7.99 5.00
N PHE A 17 8.50 -6.86 4.29
CA PHE A 17 7.44 -6.30 3.47
C PHE A 17 7.08 -7.21 2.28
N HIS A 18 8.08 -7.87 1.69
CA HIS A 18 7.93 -8.82 0.59
C HIS A 18 7.92 -10.28 1.04
N ALA A 19 7.46 -10.55 2.27
CA ALA A 19 7.36 -11.90 2.80
C ALA A 19 6.60 -12.83 1.83
N GLU A 20 7.06 -14.08 1.75
CA GLU A 20 6.55 -15.07 0.80
C GLU A 20 5.10 -15.49 1.05
N ASP A 21 4.53 -15.17 2.21
CA ASP A 21 3.13 -15.38 2.53
C ASP A 21 2.23 -14.19 2.14
N GLY A 22 2.81 -13.06 1.74
CA GLY A 22 2.10 -11.82 1.41
C GLY A 22 1.61 -11.02 2.63
N SER A 23 2.00 -11.41 3.84
CA SER A 23 1.60 -10.75 5.10
C SER A 23 1.95 -9.26 5.13
N GLY A 24 3.10 -8.87 4.59
CA GLY A 24 3.52 -7.47 4.49
C GLY A 24 2.57 -6.60 3.65
N TYR A 25 2.01 -7.16 2.57
CA TYR A 25 1.07 -6.44 1.71
C TYR A 25 -0.33 -6.36 2.33
N ALA A 26 -0.78 -7.42 3.00
CA ALA A 26 -2.03 -7.42 3.75
C ALA A 26 -1.99 -6.39 4.89
N PHE A 27 -0.88 -6.35 5.64
CA PHE A 27 -0.64 -5.35 6.66
C PHE A 27 -0.64 -3.94 6.07
N TRP A 28 0.06 -3.71 4.96
CA TRP A 28 0.04 -2.40 4.30
C TRP A 28 -1.37 -1.96 3.90
N ALA A 29 -2.20 -2.85 3.34
CA ALA A 29 -3.55 -2.51 2.94
C ALA A 29 -4.40 -2.08 4.15
N GLU A 30 -4.33 -2.84 5.25
CA GLU A 30 -4.98 -2.50 6.51
C GLU A 30 -4.53 -1.12 7.03
N GLN A 31 -3.22 -0.87 7.04
CA GLN A 31 -2.68 0.38 7.55
C GLN A 31 -3.03 1.58 6.66
N VAL A 32 -3.07 1.42 5.33
CA VAL A 32 -3.52 2.48 4.42
C VAL A 32 -4.96 2.86 4.72
N LEU A 33 -5.86 1.87 4.82
CA LEU A 33 -7.28 2.12 5.10
C LEU A 33 -7.50 2.75 6.49
N ALA A 34 -6.83 2.21 7.52
CA ALA A 34 -6.92 2.76 8.87
C ALA A 34 -6.39 4.20 8.95
N LEU A 35 -5.26 4.48 8.28
CA LEU A 35 -4.72 5.83 8.23
C LEU A 35 -5.58 6.77 7.38
N ASP A 36 -6.24 6.28 6.34
CA ASP A 36 -7.06 7.12 5.47
C ASP A 36 -8.25 7.70 6.22
N ALA A 37 -8.90 6.88 7.06
CA ALA A 37 -9.98 7.32 7.95
C ALA A 37 -9.55 8.40 8.96
N ILE A 38 -8.27 8.45 9.33
CA ILE A 38 -7.73 9.38 10.33
C ILE A 38 -7.10 10.62 9.67
N ASN A 39 -6.33 10.40 8.61
CA ASN A 39 -5.54 11.41 7.92
C ASN A 39 -5.19 10.98 6.46
N PRO A 40 -6.02 11.37 5.49
CA PRO A 40 -5.83 11.07 4.06
C PRO A 40 -4.47 11.45 3.49
N GLN A 41 -3.89 12.58 3.90
CA GLN A 41 -2.59 13.06 3.40
C GLN A 41 -1.40 12.14 3.74
N VAL A 42 -1.65 11.18 4.61
CA VAL A 42 -0.62 10.37 5.26
C VAL A 42 -0.76 8.95 4.77
N ALA A 43 -2.00 8.48 4.71
CA ALA A 43 -2.34 7.30 3.95
C ALA A 43 -1.85 7.46 2.50
N SER A 44 -2.03 8.63 1.88
CA SER A 44 -1.55 8.90 0.52
C SER A 44 -0.03 8.77 0.41
N ARG A 45 0.74 9.27 1.37
CA ARG A 45 2.20 9.08 1.42
C ARG A 45 2.60 7.61 1.61
N LEU A 46 1.85 6.84 2.41
CA LEU A 46 2.10 5.42 2.60
C LEU A 46 1.76 4.62 1.33
N ALA A 47 0.69 5.01 0.64
CA ALA A 47 0.26 4.38 -0.59
C ALA A 47 1.37 4.42 -1.67
N ARG A 48 2.12 5.53 -1.73
CA ARG A 48 3.23 5.72 -2.68
C ARG A 48 4.41 4.77 -2.50
N VAL A 49 4.50 4.04 -1.38
CA VAL A 49 5.50 2.96 -1.23
C VAL A 49 5.34 1.91 -2.33
N MET A 50 4.12 1.74 -2.86
CA MET A 50 3.82 0.79 -3.93
C MET A 50 3.80 1.42 -5.34
N ASP A 51 4.16 2.69 -5.53
CA ASP A 51 4.13 3.37 -6.85
C ASP A 51 4.94 2.61 -7.94
N ARG A 52 5.99 1.87 -7.53
CA ARG A 52 6.89 1.15 -8.45
C ARG A 52 6.63 -0.35 -8.50
N TRP A 53 5.46 -0.83 -8.07
CA TRP A 53 5.12 -2.26 -8.00
C TRP A 53 5.34 -3.01 -9.33
N GLN A 54 5.11 -2.35 -10.47
CA GLN A 54 5.28 -2.95 -11.81
C GLN A 54 6.73 -3.38 -12.12
N LYS A 55 7.72 -2.82 -11.43
CA LYS A 55 9.15 -3.16 -11.62
C LYS A 55 9.56 -4.46 -10.94
N TYR A 56 8.72 -5.00 -10.07
CA TYR A 56 9.01 -6.24 -9.35
C TYR A 56 8.74 -7.46 -10.23
N ALA A 57 9.45 -8.55 -9.97
CA ALA A 57 9.22 -9.83 -10.61
C ALA A 57 7.96 -10.51 -10.05
N LEU A 58 7.43 -11.48 -10.79
CA LEU A 58 6.49 -12.44 -10.24
C LEU A 58 7.18 -13.30 -9.16
N PRO A 59 6.51 -13.69 -8.06
CA PRO A 59 5.09 -13.45 -7.74
C PRO A 59 4.81 -12.13 -6.99
N LEU A 60 5.85 -11.38 -6.61
CA LEU A 60 5.71 -10.15 -5.80
C LEU A 60 4.80 -9.13 -6.47
N ARG A 61 4.98 -8.93 -7.79
CA ARG A 61 4.17 -8.00 -8.57
C ARG A 61 2.67 -8.29 -8.48
N ASP A 62 2.26 -9.55 -8.57
CA ASP A 62 0.84 -9.92 -8.51
C ASP A 62 0.24 -9.70 -7.12
N ARG A 63 1.02 -9.99 -6.07
CA ARG A 63 0.59 -9.74 -4.69
C ARG A 63 0.49 -8.26 -4.38
N MET A 64 1.43 -7.47 -4.88
CA MET A 64 1.39 -6.02 -4.77
C MET A 64 0.17 -5.44 -5.48
N ARG A 65 -0.14 -5.94 -6.69
CA ARG A 65 -1.34 -5.56 -7.42
C ARG A 65 -2.60 -5.90 -6.65
N ALA A 66 -2.71 -7.10 -6.11
CA ALA A 66 -3.88 -7.53 -5.34
C ALA A 66 -4.12 -6.62 -4.12
N ALA A 67 -3.06 -6.22 -3.41
CA ALA A 67 -3.19 -5.27 -2.29
C ALA A 67 -3.63 -3.86 -2.74
N LEU A 68 -3.10 -3.36 -3.87
CA LEU A 68 -3.56 -2.10 -4.46
C LEU A 68 -5.04 -2.16 -4.86
N GLU A 69 -5.47 -3.26 -5.48
CA GLU A 69 -6.87 -3.51 -5.85
C GLU A 69 -7.78 -3.59 -4.62
N GLN A 70 -7.34 -4.23 -3.54
CA GLN A 70 -8.05 -4.28 -2.26
C GLN A 70 -8.29 -2.88 -1.69
N VAL A 71 -7.25 -2.02 -1.66
CA VAL A 71 -7.40 -0.64 -1.18
C VAL A 71 -8.32 0.16 -2.11
N ALA A 72 -8.17 0.03 -3.42
CA ALA A 72 -8.99 0.75 -4.40
C ALA A 72 -10.49 0.38 -4.31
N ALA A 73 -10.81 -0.85 -3.89
CA ALA A 73 -12.16 -1.34 -3.71
C ALA A 73 -12.88 -0.79 -2.46
N ALA A 74 -12.17 -0.08 -1.56
CA ALA A 74 -12.81 0.52 -0.40
C ALA A 74 -13.79 1.64 -0.81
N SER A 75 -15.00 1.60 -0.25
CA SER A 75 -16.09 2.54 -0.54
C SER A 75 -15.77 3.95 -0.07
N ASP A 76 -15.29 4.08 1.16
CA ASP A 76 -15.09 5.38 1.83
C ASP A 76 -13.65 5.91 1.67
N LEU A 77 -12.92 5.41 0.66
CA LEU A 77 -11.56 5.83 0.40
C LEU A 77 -11.50 7.30 -0.02
N SER A 78 -10.65 8.07 0.65
CA SER A 78 -10.42 9.48 0.34
C SER A 78 -9.96 9.69 -1.09
N ARG A 79 -10.20 10.90 -1.60
CA ARG A 79 -9.78 11.30 -2.94
C ARG A 79 -8.25 11.18 -3.13
N ASP A 80 -7.47 11.59 -2.13
CA ASP A 80 -6.00 11.59 -2.19
C ASP A 80 -5.45 10.17 -2.36
N VAL A 81 -5.94 9.21 -1.58
CA VAL A 81 -5.50 7.82 -1.69
C VAL A 81 -6.05 7.18 -2.97
N ARG A 82 -7.33 7.43 -3.29
CA ARG A 82 -7.97 6.92 -4.51
C ARG A 82 -7.23 7.33 -5.77
N GLU A 83 -6.75 8.57 -5.85
CA GLU A 83 -5.96 9.06 -6.99
C GLU A 83 -4.66 8.26 -7.15
N ILE A 84 -3.94 8.02 -6.06
CA ILE A 84 -2.65 7.31 -6.07
C ILE A 84 -2.84 5.85 -6.46
N VAL A 85 -3.77 5.13 -5.83
CA VAL A 85 -3.97 3.70 -6.13
C VAL A 85 -4.54 3.50 -7.53
N SER A 86 -5.47 4.35 -7.97
CA SER A 86 -6.00 4.29 -9.35
C SER A 86 -4.91 4.55 -10.39
N LYS A 87 -4.02 5.53 -10.13
CA LYS A 87 -2.90 5.83 -11.02
C LYS A 87 -1.88 4.70 -11.04
N ALA A 88 -1.62 4.04 -9.92
CA ALA A 88 -0.72 2.90 -9.86
C ALA A 88 -1.28 1.67 -10.60
N LEU A 89 -2.60 1.49 -10.61
CA LEU A 89 -3.29 0.39 -11.31
C LEU A 89 -3.58 0.68 -12.78
N ALA A 90 -3.45 1.93 -13.23
CA ALA A 90 -3.59 2.29 -14.63
C ALA A 90 -2.52 1.57 -15.50
N PRO A 91 -2.87 1.19 -16.74
CA PRO A 91 -1.97 0.47 -17.66
C PRO A 91 -0.75 1.28 -18.09
#